data_AF-A0A074RT04-F1
#
_entry.id   AF-A0A074RT04-F1
#
_cell.length_a   1.000
_cell.length_b   1.000
_cell.length_c   1.000
_cell.angle_alpha   90.00
_cell.angle_beta   90.00
_cell.angle_gamma   90.00
#
_symmetry.space_group_name_H-M   'P 1'
#
loop_
_entity.id
_entity.type
_entity.pdbx_description
1 polymer ?
#
loop_
_entity_poly.entity_id
_entity_poly.type
_entity_poly.pdbx_seq_one_letter_code
_entity_poly.pdbx_strand_id
1 'polypeptide(L)'
;MEHFSLASTPGAFMVDIFPILKYVPWAPFKRRGREWYNKLSELINVPMDFVHSQMKKGLAEPCFVAKWLEEPGRESDKAMIPLRSFSLKAHHTLTAATVSAISTFFIAILHYPEVKKLAQKEIDEVLGKDRLPTFADRASLPYVEALYKEVMRWQPIAPIGVPHRLGSEIDDEYNGGLNIHRFPAQVLIHATRNACSRQRDGHFQYMVHACPGVAVAQTSVWLSIALTLAAFNVTPLTGEDGKPIVPSLEYSNTTVTHPKPFHCNIFPRSDRIKETIEEISL
;
A
#
# COMPACT_ATOMS: atom_id res chain seq x y z
N MET A 1 9.54 3.47 -6.31
CA MET A 1 8.20 4.05 -6.03
C MET A 1 8.19 5.55 -5.80
N GLU A 2 9.32 6.15 -5.44
CA GLU A 2 9.47 7.60 -5.37
C GLU A 2 8.95 8.30 -6.64
N HIS A 3 9.25 7.76 -7.83
CA HIS A 3 8.76 8.33 -9.10
C HIS A 3 7.24 8.42 -9.18
N PHE A 4 6.51 7.35 -8.86
CA PHE A 4 5.04 7.36 -8.87
C PHE A 4 4.50 8.30 -7.79
N SER A 5 4.96 8.12 -6.54
CA SER A 5 4.47 8.91 -5.42
C SER A 5 4.70 10.40 -5.61
N LEU A 6 5.83 10.79 -6.23
CA LEU A 6 6.15 12.17 -6.59
C LEU A 6 5.35 12.66 -7.81
N ALA A 7 5.18 11.82 -8.84
CA ALA A 7 4.38 12.15 -10.03
C ALA A 7 2.93 12.50 -9.70
N SER A 8 2.35 11.82 -8.71
CA SER A 8 0.97 12.02 -8.30
C SER A 8 0.80 13.00 -7.13
N THR A 9 1.89 13.52 -6.56
CA THR A 9 1.81 14.49 -5.46
C THR A 9 1.30 15.82 -6.02
N PRO A 10 0.18 16.36 -5.49
CA PRO A 10 -0.37 17.61 -5.99
C PRO A 10 0.64 18.75 -5.90
N GLY A 11 0.87 19.44 -7.02
CA GLY A 11 1.78 20.58 -7.09
C GLY A 11 3.26 20.23 -7.03
N ALA A 12 3.64 18.95 -7.07
CA ALA A 12 5.05 18.56 -7.19
C ALA A 12 5.69 19.06 -8.50
N PHE A 13 4.87 19.31 -9.52
CA PHE A 13 5.30 19.91 -10.78
C PHE A 13 4.48 21.17 -11.08
N MET A 14 5.17 22.24 -11.50
CA MET A 14 4.52 23.49 -11.87
C MET A 14 3.49 23.33 -13.00
N VAL A 15 3.64 22.32 -13.85
CA VAL A 15 2.68 22.04 -14.93
C VAL A 15 1.31 21.59 -14.41
N ASP A 16 1.24 21.06 -13.18
CA ASP A 16 -0.02 20.67 -12.54
C ASP A 16 -0.84 21.90 -12.13
N ILE A 17 -0.15 23.01 -11.83
CA ILE A 17 -0.76 24.30 -11.47
C ILE A 17 -0.96 25.17 -12.72
N PHE A 18 -0.01 25.15 -13.64
CA PHE A 18 0.00 25.94 -14.87
C PHE A 18 0.08 25.03 -16.10
N PRO A 19 -1.06 24.53 -16.61
CA PRO A 19 -1.10 23.59 -17.74
C PRO A 19 -0.40 24.11 -19.01
N ILE A 20 -0.32 25.43 -19.18
CA ILE A 20 0.39 26.06 -20.31
C ILE A 20 1.87 25.63 -20.40
N LEU A 21 2.49 25.26 -19.27
CA LEU A 21 3.87 24.77 -19.23
C LEU A 21 4.04 23.45 -19.99
N LYS A 22 2.97 22.70 -20.28
CA LYS A 22 2.99 21.53 -21.17
C LYS A 22 3.54 21.86 -22.56
N TYR A 23 3.35 23.08 -23.05
CA TYR A 23 3.79 23.47 -24.39
C TYR A 23 5.26 23.91 -24.45
N VAL A 24 5.91 24.16 -23.30
CA VAL A 24 7.32 24.55 -23.25
C VAL A 24 8.22 23.36 -23.64
N PRO A 25 8.94 23.39 -24.79
CA PRO A 25 9.61 22.20 -25.33
C PRO A 25 10.74 21.68 -24.42
N TRP A 26 11.49 22.59 -23.79
CA TRP A 26 12.68 22.30 -22.99
C TRP A 26 12.40 22.07 -21.49
N ALA A 27 11.12 22.01 -21.09
CA ALA A 27 10.78 21.91 -19.68
C ALA A 27 11.34 20.61 -19.04
N PRO A 28 11.98 20.68 -17.85
CA PRO A 28 12.73 19.58 -17.27
C PRO A 28 11.86 18.37 -16.91
N PHE A 29 10.59 18.59 -16.58
CA PHE A 29 9.63 17.52 -16.28
C PHE A 29 9.38 16.60 -17.49
N LYS A 30 9.54 17.09 -18.73
CA LYS A 30 9.40 16.26 -19.94
C LYS A 30 10.52 15.24 -20.07
N ARG A 31 11.76 15.64 -19.76
CA ARG A 31 12.91 14.72 -19.72
C ARG A 31 12.71 13.66 -18.65
N ARG A 32 12.36 14.09 -17.43
CA ARG A 32 12.07 13.20 -16.30
C ARG A 32 10.94 12.22 -16.63
N GLY A 33 9.86 12.70 -17.26
CA GLY A 33 8.74 11.87 -17.70
C GLY A 33 9.16 10.76 -18.67
N ARG A 34 10.06 11.05 -19.63
CA ARG A 34 10.61 10.03 -20.54
C ARG A 34 11.46 9.01 -19.81
N GLU A 35 12.35 9.45 -18.92
CA GLU A 35 13.19 8.55 -18.11
C GLU A 35 12.33 7.63 -17.23
N TRP A 36 11.30 8.18 -16.59
CA TRP A 36 10.37 7.42 -15.75
C TRP A 36 9.52 6.46 -16.56
N TYR A 37 9.08 6.86 -17.75
CA TYR A 37 8.37 5.98 -18.69
C TYR A 37 9.20 4.77 -19.09
N ASN A 38 10.50 4.94 -19.33
CA ASN A 38 11.39 3.82 -19.68
C ASN A 38 11.50 2.82 -18.52
N LYS A 39 11.72 3.31 -17.30
CA LYS A 39 11.76 2.47 -16.08
C LYS A 39 10.45 1.74 -15.84
N LEU A 40 9.33 2.45 -16.04
CA LEU A 40 8.00 1.89 -15.93
C LEU A 40 7.77 0.77 -16.95
N SER A 41 8.20 1.00 -18.19
CA SER A 41 8.07 0.03 -19.27
C SER A 41 8.88 -1.23 -19.00
N GLU A 42 10.13 -1.08 -18.53
CA GLU A 42 10.97 -2.21 -18.15
C GLU A 42 10.33 -3.05 -17.03
N LEU A 43 9.81 -2.39 -16.01
CA LEU A 43 9.16 -3.07 -14.89
C LEU A 43 7.91 -3.87 -15.30
N ILE A 44 7.19 -3.41 -16.31
CA ILE A 44 6.03 -4.12 -16.83
C ILE A 44 6.48 -5.23 -17.78
N ASN A 45 7.40 -4.94 -18.69
CA ASN A 45 7.77 -5.85 -19.77
C ASN A 45 8.60 -7.02 -19.28
N VAL A 46 9.57 -6.81 -18.36
CA VAL A 46 10.45 -7.89 -17.89
C VAL A 46 9.68 -9.06 -17.27
N PRO A 47 8.74 -8.87 -16.32
CA PRO A 47 7.94 -9.96 -15.78
C PRO A 47 6.99 -10.58 -16.81
N MET A 48 6.42 -9.76 -17.71
CA MET A 48 5.53 -10.23 -18.77
C MET A 48 6.27 -11.15 -19.76
N ASP A 49 7.45 -10.73 -20.21
CA ASP A 49 8.31 -11.49 -21.12
C ASP A 49 8.79 -12.78 -20.46
N PHE A 50 9.11 -12.73 -19.16
CA PHE A 50 9.43 -13.92 -18.37
C PHE A 50 8.27 -14.92 -18.39
N VAL A 51 7.04 -14.49 -18.06
CA VAL A 51 5.87 -15.39 -18.05
C VAL A 51 5.61 -15.95 -19.45
N HIS A 52 5.64 -15.12 -20.49
CA HIS A 52 5.51 -15.59 -21.87
C HIS A 52 6.57 -16.64 -22.23
N SER A 53 7.82 -16.44 -21.82
CA SER A 53 8.91 -17.40 -22.04
C SER A 53 8.67 -18.72 -21.31
N GLN A 54 8.23 -18.69 -20.05
CA GLN A 54 7.89 -19.88 -19.28
C GLN A 54 6.69 -20.63 -19.88
N MET A 55 5.67 -19.91 -20.35
CA MET A 55 4.48 -20.51 -20.98
C MET A 55 4.86 -21.25 -22.27
N LYS A 56 5.70 -20.64 -23.13
CA LYS A 56 6.20 -21.29 -24.36
C LYS A 56 6.99 -22.57 -24.09
N LYS A 57 7.68 -22.64 -22.96
CA LYS A 57 8.46 -23.81 -22.53
C LYS A 57 7.61 -24.89 -21.85
N GLY A 58 6.34 -24.62 -21.55
CA GLY A 58 5.50 -25.50 -20.74
C GLY A 58 5.93 -25.57 -19.27
N LEU A 59 6.67 -24.57 -18.78
CA LEU A 59 7.20 -24.48 -17.41
C LEU A 59 6.53 -23.39 -16.58
N ALA A 60 5.52 -22.70 -17.12
CA ALA A 60 4.85 -21.62 -16.41
C ALA A 60 4.05 -22.16 -15.22
N GLU A 61 4.36 -21.65 -14.03
CA GLU A 61 3.52 -21.83 -12.86
C GLU A 61 2.21 -21.03 -12.99
N PRO A 62 1.11 -21.50 -12.39
CA PRO A 62 -0.16 -20.78 -12.39
C PRO A 62 0.00 -19.38 -11.76
N CYS A 63 -0.19 -18.34 -12.57
CA CYS A 63 -0.16 -16.96 -12.10
C CYS A 63 -1.19 -16.11 -12.84
N PHE A 64 -1.49 -14.92 -12.31
CA PHE A 64 -2.46 -14.01 -12.91
C PHE A 64 -2.15 -13.69 -14.38
N VAL A 65 -0.88 -13.44 -14.69
CA VAL A 65 -0.43 -13.12 -16.05
C VAL A 65 -0.65 -14.31 -16.99
N ALA A 66 -0.26 -15.52 -16.59
CA ALA A 66 -0.45 -16.72 -17.41
C ALA A 66 -1.94 -16.98 -17.69
N LYS A 67 -2.77 -16.92 -16.64
CA LYS A 67 -4.22 -17.10 -16.75
C LYS A 67 -4.88 -16.05 -17.65
N TRP A 68 -4.43 -14.80 -17.58
CA TRP A 68 -4.93 -13.75 -18.46
C TRP A 68 -4.55 -14.00 -19.92
N LEU A 69 -3.32 -14.44 -20.18
CA LEU A 69 -2.82 -14.70 -21.53
C LEU A 69 -3.50 -15.91 -22.20
N GLU A 70 -4.03 -16.85 -21.41
CA GLU A 70 -4.80 -17.99 -21.90
C GLU A 70 -6.23 -17.60 -22.36
N GLU A 71 -6.75 -16.44 -21.96
CA GLU A 71 -8.09 -16.00 -22.35
C GLU A 71 -8.13 -15.57 -23.85
N PRO A 72 -9.08 -16.07 -24.66
CA PRO A 72 -9.21 -15.70 -26.05
C PRO A 72 -9.36 -14.18 -26.25
N GLY A 73 -8.65 -13.61 -27.22
CA GLY A 73 -8.75 -12.19 -27.58
C GLY A 73 -7.92 -11.23 -26.72
N ARG A 74 -7.09 -11.74 -25.80
CA ARG A 74 -6.21 -10.92 -24.94
C ARG A 74 -4.86 -10.55 -25.56
N GLU A 75 -4.58 -11.00 -26.78
CA GLU A 75 -3.29 -10.80 -27.46
C GLU A 75 -3.11 -9.40 -28.07
N SER A 76 -4.18 -8.61 -28.23
CA SER A 76 -4.08 -7.28 -28.81
C SER A 76 -3.46 -6.25 -27.84
N ASP A 77 -2.73 -5.26 -28.37
CA ASP A 77 -2.14 -4.18 -27.57
C ASP A 77 -3.18 -3.46 -26.69
N LYS A 78 -4.39 -3.25 -27.19
CA LYS A 78 -5.48 -2.64 -26.43
C LYS A 78 -5.99 -3.55 -25.30
N ALA A 79 -6.11 -4.85 -25.55
CA ALA A 79 -6.51 -5.83 -24.54
C ALA A 79 -5.43 -6.09 -23.47
N MET A 80 -4.18 -5.70 -23.76
CA MET A 80 -3.06 -5.77 -22.84
C MET A 80 -3.00 -4.58 -21.87
N ILE A 81 -3.68 -3.46 -22.17
CA ILE A 81 -3.71 -2.27 -21.31
C ILE A 81 -4.19 -2.59 -19.88
N PRO A 82 -5.28 -3.34 -19.66
CA PRO A 82 -5.72 -3.73 -18.31
C PRO A 82 -4.70 -4.62 -17.60
N LEU A 83 -4.08 -5.58 -18.30
CA LEU A 83 -3.05 -6.44 -17.71
C LEU A 83 -1.81 -5.63 -17.32
N ARG A 84 -1.31 -4.75 -18.19
CA ARG A 84 -0.19 -3.85 -17.87
C ARG A 84 -0.53 -2.91 -16.72
N SER A 85 -1.76 -2.39 -16.69
CA SER A 85 -2.27 -1.54 -15.61
C SER A 85 -2.36 -2.30 -14.29
N PHE A 86 -2.78 -3.56 -14.33
CA PHE A 86 -2.81 -4.43 -13.16
C PHE A 86 -1.40 -4.80 -12.72
N SER A 87 -0.52 -5.28 -13.60
CA SER A 87 0.88 -5.59 -13.28
C SER A 87 1.59 -4.39 -12.66
N LEU A 88 1.33 -3.18 -13.17
CA LEU A 88 1.82 -1.95 -12.59
C LEU A 88 1.28 -1.71 -11.17
N LYS A 89 -0.03 -1.83 -10.97
CA LYS A 89 -0.67 -1.64 -9.65
C LYS A 89 -0.29 -2.74 -8.65
N ALA A 90 -0.23 -4.00 -9.10
CA ALA A 90 0.04 -5.20 -8.32
C ALA A 90 1.49 -5.28 -7.87
N HIS A 91 2.45 -4.97 -8.75
CA HIS A 91 3.87 -5.07 -8.39
C HIS A 91 4.34 -3.87 -7.56
N HIS A 92 3.83 -2.67 -7.84
CA HIS A 92 4.27 -1.46 -7.14
C HIS A 92 3.35 -1.03 -6.01
N THR A 93 2.07 -0.80 -6.28
CA THR A 93 1.18 -0.18 -5.29
C THR A 93 0.85 -1.14 -4.14
N LEU A 94 0.69 -2.44 -4.38
CA LEU A 94 0.49 -3.41 -3.29
C LEU A 94 1.71 -3.44 -2.37
N THR A 95 2.93 -3.56 -2.92
CA THR A 95 4.16 -3.63 -2.13
C THR A 95 4.43 -2.32 -1.35
N ALA A 96 4.11 -1.14 -1.92
CA ALA A 96 4.23 0.14 -1.19
C ALA A 96 3.31 0.19 0.01
N ALA A 97 2.04 -0.11 -0.26
CA ALA A 97 0.96 0.14 0.66
C ALA A 97 1.09 -0.80 1.86
N THR A 98 1.44 -2.06 1.62
CA THR A 98 1.69 -3.03 2.69
C THR A 98 2.90 -2.64 3.52
N VAL A 99 4.02 -2.25 2.90
CA VAL A 99 5.23 -1.81 3.62
C VAL A 99 4.93 -0.57 4.46
N SER A 100 4.23 0.43 3.92
CA SER A 100 3.82 1.62 4.68
C SER A 100 3.00 1.24 5.92
N ALA A 101 1.94 0.45 5.74
CA ALA A 101 1.07 0.05 6.84
C ALA A 101 1.81 -0.79 7.90
N ILE A 102 2.67 -1.72 7.46
CA ILE A 102 3.47 -2.55 8.36
C ILE A 102 4.47 -1.66 9.12
N SER A 103 5.18 -0.74 8.46
CA SER A 103 6.08 0.20 9.13
C SER A 103 5.36 1.10 10.13
N THR A 104 4.15 1.58 9.80
CA THR A 104 3.29 2.31 10.74
C THR A 104 2.89 1.43 11.92
N PHE A 105 2.56 0.15 11.71
CA PHE A 105 2.28 -0.79 12.79
C PHE A 105 3.49 -0.94 13.73
N PHE A 106 4.71 -1.10 13.20
CA PHE A 106 5.93 -1.15 14.01
C PHE A 106 6.10 0.11 14.85
N ILE A 107 5.92 1.29 14.27
CA ILE A 107 5.94 2.56 15.03
C ILE A 107 4.85 2.57 16.10
N ALA A 108 3.63 2.15 15.78
CA ALA A 108 2.52 2.12 16.73
C ALA A 108 2.85 1.25 17.95
N ILE A 109 3.32 0.03 17.77
CA ILE A 109 3.63 -0.87 18.90
C ILE A 109 4.88 -0.46 19.69
N LEU A 110 5.75 0.37 19.10
CA LEU A 110 6.92 0.96 19.78
C LEU A 110 6.51 2.15 20.66
N HIS A 111 5.51 2.92 20.25
CA HIS A 111 4.92 4.02 21.04
C HIS A 111 3.93 3.50 22.11
N TYR A 112 3.19 2.42 21.80
CA TYR A 112 2.11 1.88 22.62
C TYR A 112 2.36 0.40 22.97
N PRO A 113 3.39 0.10 23.78
CA PRO A 113 3.78 -1.28 24.11
C PRO A 113 2.70 -2.05 24.88
N GLU A 114 1.81 -1.37 25.61
CA GLU A 114 0.65 -1.95 26.29
C GLU A 114 -0.37 -2.52 25.30
N VAL A 115 -0.62 -1.83 24.19
CA VAL A 115 -1.54 -2.30 23.13
C VAL A 115 -0.97 -3.56 22.48
N LYS A 116 0.34 -3.59 22.21
CA LYS A 116 1.04 -4.79 21.73
C LYS A 116 0.85 -5.97 22.67
N LYS A 117 1.05 -5.77 23.98
CA LYS A 117 0.91 -6.84 24.99
C LYS A 117 -0.52 -7.40 25.04
N LEU A 118 -1.53 -6.54 24.93
CA LEU A 118 -2.94 -6.97 24.88
C LEU A 118 -3.25 -7.81 23.63
N ALA A 119 -2.74 -7.39 22.47
CA ALA A 119 -2.92 -8.16 21.23
C ALA A 119 -2.19 -9.51 21.27
N GLN A 120 -0.98 -9.55 21.83
CA GLN A 120 -0.24 -10.80 22.05
C GLN A 120 -0.99 -11.73 23.03
N LYS A 121 -1.57 -11.17 24.09
CA LYS A 121 -2.37 -11.93 25.05
C LYS A 121 -3.59 -12.57 24.39
N GLU A 122 -4.34 -11.84 23.55
CA GLU A 122 -5.46 -12.41 22.79
C GLU A 122 -5.00 -13.59 21.92
N ILE A 123 -3.92 -13.42 21.16
CA ILE A 123 -3.38 -14.50 20.31
C ILE A 123 -3.04 -15.73 21.16
N ASP A 124 -2.32 -15.54 22.27
CA ASP A 124 -1.89 -16.62 23.14
C ASP A 124 -3.10 -17.35 23.79
N GLU A 125 -4.17 -16.63 24.14
CA GLU A 125 -5.39 -17.19 24.75
C GLU A 125 -6.25 -17.98 23.74
N VAL A 126 -6.36 -17.50 22.50
CA VAL A 126 -7.23 -18.12 21.48
C VAL A 126 -6.50 -19.23 20.73
N LEU A 127 -5.21 -19.06 20.42
CA LEU A 127 -4.44 -19.96 19.55
C LEU A 127 -3.41 -20.80 20.30
N GLY A 128 -3.07 -20.44 21.54
CA GLY A 128 -1.91 -20.99 22.23
C GLY A 128 -0.59 -20.40 21.72
N LYS A 129 0.53 -20.92 22.23
CA LYS A 129 1.89 -20.41 21.92
C LYS A 129 2.62 -21.18 20.83
N ASP A 130 2.04 -22.29 20.37
CA ASP A 130 2.70 -23.29 19.53
C ASP A 130 2.37 -23.18 18.04
N ARG A 131 1.27 -22.51 17.68
CA ARG A 131 0.86 -22.33 16.29
C ARG A 131 0.84 -20.86 15.88
N LEU A 132 1.19 -20.62 14.63
CA LEU A 132 1.09 -19.29 14.03
C LEU A 132 -0.35 -19.00 13.54
N PRO A 133 -0.78 -17.73 13.59
CA PRO A 133 -2.06 -17.30 13.02
C PRO A 133 -2.18 -17.59 11.51
N THR A 134 -3.38 -17.91 11.07
CA THR A 134 -3.78 -18.08 9.67
C THR A 134 -4.97 -17.19 9.34
N PHE A 135 -5.37 -17.13 8.07
CA PHE A 135 -6.56 -16.36 7.66
C PHE A 135 -7.87 -16.85 8.30
N ALA A 136 -7.96 -18.13 8.63
CA ALA A 136 -9.15 -18.71 9.27
C ALA A 136 -9.38 -18.17 10.69
N ASP A 137 -8.33 -17.63 11.32
CA ASP A 137 -8.35 -17.20 12.71
C ASP A 137 -8.85 -15.77 12.90
N ARG A 138 -8.97 -15.02 11.80
CA ARG A 138 -9.27 -13.58 11.82
C ARG A 138 -10.57 -13.24 12.56
N ALA A 139 -11.60 -14.07 12.38
CA ALA A 139 -12.88 -13.87 13.06
C ALA A 139 -12.78 -14.08 14.58
N SER A 140 -11.80 -14.85 15.04
CA SER A 140 -11.58 -15.19 16.45
C SER A 140 -10.59 -14.26 17.17
N LEU A 141 -10.01 -13.28 16.46
CA LEU A 141 -9.02 -12.32 16.99
C LEU A 141 -9.54 -10.87 16.87
N PRO A 142 -10.62 -10.49 17.59
CA PRO A 142 -11.25 -9.18 17.45
C PRO A 142 -10.36 -8.01 17.89
N TYR A 143 -9.46 -8.19 18.87
CA TYR A 143 -8.53 -7.14 19.29
C TYR A 143 -7.42 -6.92 18.26
N VAL A 144 -6.87 -8.00 17.68
CA VAL A 144 -5.93 -7.89 16.54
C VAL A 144 -6.61 -7.23 15.35
N GLU A 145 -7.87 -7.56 15.05
CA GLU A 145 -8.66 -6.89 14.01
C GLU A 145 -8.83 -5.40 14.29
N ALA A 146 -9.13 -5.01 15.54
CA ALA A 146 -9.25 -3.62 15.94
C ALA A 146 -7.91 -2.88 15.82
N LEU A 147 -6.80 -3.49 16.25
CA LEU A 147 -5.45 -2.93 16.11
C LEU A 147 -5.08 -2.72 14.64
N TYR A 148 -5.34 -3.72 13.79
CA TYR A 148 -5.15 -3.60 12.34
C TYR A 148 -5.95 -2.43 11.77
N LYS A 149 -7.24 -2.32 12.09
CA LYS A 149 -8.10 -1.20 11.64
C LYS A 149 -7.57 0.13 12.13
N GLU A 150 -7.08 0.18 13.37
CA GLU A 150 -6.51 1.40 13.94
C GLU A 150 -5.21 1.83 13.25
N VAL A 151 -4.33 0.90 12.89
CA VAL A 151 -3.14 1.19 12.08
C VAL A 151 -3.54 1.83 10.74
N MET A 152 -4.53 1.25 10.06
CA MET A 152 -5.01 1.76 8.77
C MET A 152 -5.73 3.11 8.90
N ARG A 153 -6.36 3.38 10.05
CA ARG A 153 -7.05 4.65 10.35
C ARG A 153 -6.09 5.75 10.78
N TRP A 154 -5.09 5.41 11.60
CA TRP A 154 -4.18 6.38 12.23
C TRP A 154 -3.31 7.09 11.20
N GLN A 155 -2.70 6.31 10.29
CA GLN A 155 -1.94 6.85 9.16
C GLN A 155 -2.44 6.21 7.86
N PRO A 156 -3.45 6.84 7.23
CA PRO A 156 -3.95 6.38 5.94
C PRO A 156 -2.83 6.42 4.90
N ILE A 157 -2.63 5.32 4.19
CA ILE A 157 -1.55 5.12 3.21
C ILE A 157 -1.52 6.21 2.12
N ALA A 158 -2.70 6.65 1.68
CA ALA A 158 -2.89 7.72 0.71
C ALA A 158 -3.95 8.70 1.24
N PRO A 159 -3.56 9.68 2.09
CA PRO A 159 -4.51 10.53 2.81
C PRO A 159 -5.47 11.33 1.92
N ILE A 160 -5.06 11.68 0.71
CA ILE A 160 -5.84 12.47 -0.26
C ILE A 160 -6.24 11.65 -1.50
N GLY A 161 -6.01 10.33 -1.47
CA GLY A 161 -6.23 9.45 -2.61
C GLY A 161 -5.35 9.78 -3.82
N VAL A 162 -5.73 9.24 -4.98
CA VAL A 162 -5.15 9.62 -6.27
C VAL A 162 -5.98 10.77 -6.85
N PRO A 163 -5.36 11.82 -7.43
CA PRO A 163 -6.12 12.90 -8.06
C PRO A 163 -7.10 12.37 -9.11
N HIS A 164 -8.34 12.82 -9.04
CA HIS A 164 -9.40 12.50 -10.00
C HIS A 164 -9.54 13.63 -11.02
N ARG A 165 -10.11 13.34 -12.19
CA ARG A 165 -10.47 14.37 -13.17
C ARG A 165 -11.94 14.22 -13.52
N LEU A 166 -12.64 15.34 -13.66
CA LEU A 166 -13.97 15.32 -14.21
C LEU A 166 -13.92 14.83 -15.67
N GLY A 167 -14.59 13.71 -15.94
CA GLY A 167 -14.58 13.07 -17.26
C GLY A 167 -15.51 13.75 -18.27
N SER A 168 -16.42 14.60 -17.82
CA SER A 168 -17.33 15.36 -18.69
C SER A 168 -16.63 16.54 -19.36
N GLU A 169 -17.09 16.81 -20.58
CA GLU A 169 -16.75 18.01 -21.37
C GLU A 169 -17.52 19.26 -20.90
N ILE A 170 -18.48 19.08 -19.98
CA ILE A 170 -19.29 20.14 -19.38
C ILE A 170 -19.02 20.22 -17.87
N ASP A 171 -19.28 21.41 -17.32
CA ASP A 171 -19.22 21.68 -15.89
C ASP A 171 -20.19 20.77 -15.11
N ASP A 172 -19.79 20.40 -13.91
CA ASP A 172 -20.59 19.56 -13.00
C ASP A 172 -20.87 20.30 -11.69
N GLU A 173 -21.94 19.91 -11.00
CA GLU A 173 -22.36 20.50 -9.74
C GLU A 173 -22.39 19.44 -8.64
N TYR A 174 -21.63 19.68 -7.56
CA TYR A 174 -21.71 18.86 -6.36
C TYR A 174 -22.48 19.59 -5.27
N ASN A 175 -23.59 19.00 -4.83
CA ASN A 175 -24.35 19.50 -3.69
C ASN A 175 -23.80 18.90 -2.39
N GLY A 176 -23.01 19.68 -1.65
CA GLY A 176 -22.42 19.30 -0.36
C GLY A 176 -23.37 19.46 0.83
N GLY A 177 -24.67 19.63 0.60
CA GLY A 177 -25.70 19.82 1.62
C GLY A 177 -25.91 21.28 2.01
N LEU A 178 -24.84 21.96 2.45
CA LEU A 178 -24.90 23.40 2.82
C LEU A 178 -24.56 24.35 1.67
N ASN A 179 -23.80 23.88 0.67
CA ASN A 179 -23.40 24.67 -0.50
C ASN A 179 -23.41 23.81 -1.77
N ILE A 180 -23.71 24.45 -2.90
CA ILE A 180 -23.53 23.88 -4.23
C ILE A 180 -22.16 24.34 -4.74
N HIS A 181 -21.29 23.39 -5.06
CA HIS A 181 -19.99 23.63 -5.64
C HIS A 181 -20.03 23.32 -7.14
N ARG A 182 -19.73 24.32 -7.97
CA ARG A 182 -19.55 24.16 -9.41
C ARG A 182 -18.10 23.77 -9.72
N PHE A 183 -17.93 22.71 -10.48
CA PHE A 183 -16.64 22.24 -10.96
C PHE A 183 -16.56 22.41 -12.48
N PRO A 184 -15.60 23.19 -12.98
CA PRO A 184 -15.39 23.31 -14.42
C PRO A 184 -15.12 21.95 -15.08
N ALA A 185 -15.56 21.81 -16.33
CA ALA A 185 -15.22 20.68 -17.16
C ALA A 185 -13.72 20.35 -17.08
N GLN A 186 -13.39 19.05 -17.06
CA GLN A 186 -12.01 18.56 -17.10
C GLN A 186 -11.09 18.98 -15.93
N VAL A 187 -11.61 19.61 -14.87
CA VAL A 187 -10.83 20.01 -13.71
C VAL A 187 -10.28 18.80 -12.93
N LEU A 188 -9.09 18.96 -12.35
CA LEU A 188 -8.50 17.99 -11.44
C LEU A 188 -9.06 18.20 -10.02
N ILE A 189 -9.57 17.13 -9.41
CA ILE A 189 -10.21 17.12 -8.10
C ILE A 189 -9.37 16.29 -7.15
N HIS A 190 -9.07 16.85 -5.98
CA HIS A 190 -8.37 16.18 -4.89
C HIS A 190 -9.34 15.89 -3.76
N ALA A 191 -9.30 14.67 -3.24
CA ALA A 191 -10.08 14.35 -2.05
C ALA A 191 -9.45 15.05 -0.82
N THR A 192 -10.30 15.46 0.11
CA THR A 192 -9.82 15.92 1.42
C THR A 192 -9.51 14.72 2.31
N ARG A 193 -8.58 14.89 3.25
CA ARG A 193 -8.22 13.86 4.23
C ARG A 193 -9.44 13.32 5.01
N ASN A 194 -10.45 14.17 5.20
CA ASN A 194 -11.68 13.84 5.91
C ASN A 194 -12.70 13.05 5.08
N ALA A 195 -12.58 13.03 3.75
CA ALA A 195 -13.42 12.19 2.90
C ALA A 195 -13.10 10.69 3.09
N CYS A 196 -11.84 10.37 3.42
CA CYS A 196 -11.38 9.00 3.65
C CYS A 196 -11.72 8.49 5.07
N SER A 197 -11.97 9.38 6.04
CA SER A 197 -12.18 9.02 7.46
C SER A 197 -13.63 8.71 7.85
N ARG A 198 -14.61 8.98 6.96
CA ARG A 198 -16.05 8.81 7.25
C ARG A 198 -16.59 7.40 6.95
N GLN A 199 -15.73 6.44 6.64
CA GLN A 199 -16.10 5.04 6.48
C GLN A 199 -16.04 4.34 7.84
N ARG A 200 -17.22 4.07 8.42
CA ARG A 200 -17.38 3.41 9.73
C ARG A 200 -16.70 2.03 9.82
N ASP A 201 -16.36 1.44 8.68
CA ASP A 201 -15.88 0.06 8.61
C ASP A 201 -14.44 -0.09 8.08
N GLY A 202 -13.70 1.01 7.86
CA GLY A 202 -12.29 0.94 7.44
C GLY A 202 -12.04 0.39 6.02
N HIS A 203 -13.09 0.30 5.19
CA HIS A 203 -13.03 -0.25 3.85
C HIS A 203 -12.96 0.84 2.78
N PHE A 204 -11.83 0.97 2.08
CA PHE A 204 -11.54 1.82 0.89
C PHE A 204 -12.54 1.71 -0.30
N GLN A 205 -13.71 1.09 -0.12
CA GLN A 205 -14.52 0.46 -1.15
C GLN A 205 -15.56 1.36 -1.83
N TYR A 206 -15.87 2.55 -1.30
CA TYR A 206 -16.96 3.38 -1.84
C TYR A 206 -16.55 4.37 -2.94
N MET A 207 -15.41 4.18 -3.60
CA MET A 207 -15.00 5.03 -4.73
C MET A 207 -15.16 4.26 -6.05
N VAL A 208 -15.62 4.94 -7.10
CA VAL A 208 -15.71 4.39 -8.49
C VAL A 208 -14.33 3.97 -9.03
N HIS A 209 -13.25 4.41 -8.37
CA HIS A 209 -11.88 3.95 -8.57
C HIS A 209 -11.30 3.33 -7.28
N ALA A 210 -12.06 2.46 -6.62
CA ALA A 210 -11.57 1.69 -5.49
C ALA A 210 -10.31 0.88 -5.88
N CYS A 211 -9.40 0.72 -4.92
CA CYS A 211 -8.16 -0.02 -5.16
C CYS A 211 -8.49 -1.48 -5.52
N PRO A 212 -8.13 -1.97 -6.73
CA PRO A 212 -8.41 -3.36 -7.12
C PRO A 212 -7.62 -4.37 -6.27
N GLY A 213 -6.51 -3.93 -5.68
CA GLY A 213 -5.69 -4.74 -4.77
C GLY A 213 -6.12 -4.71 -3.31
N VAL A 214 -7.25 -4.05 -2.96
CA VAL A 214 -7.64 -3.83 -1.56
C VAL A 214 -7.76 -5.13 -0.78
N ALA A 215 -8.39 -6.16 -1.34
CA ALA A 215 -8.57 -7.44 -0.66
C ALA A 215 -7.23 -8.12 -0.33
N VAL A 216 -6.31 -8.14 -1.30
CA VAL A 216 -4.96 -8.69 -1.14
C VAL A 216 -4.16 -7.87 -0.12
N ALA A 217 -4.21 -6.55 -0.22
CA ALA A 217 -3.46 -5.66 0.68
C ALA A 217 -3.98 -5.75 2.13
N GLN A 218 -5.29 -5.68 2.35
CA GLN A 218 -5.87 -5.78 3.69
C GLN A 218 -5.56 -7.12 4.35
N THR A 219 -5.69 -8.21 3.59
CA THR A 219 -5.47 -9.58 4.08
C THR A 219 -3.99 -9.83 4.38
N SER A 220 -3.08 -9.37 3.52
CA SER A 220 -1.63 -9.49 3.76
C SER A 220 -1.15 -8.65 4.94
N VAL A 221 -1.58 -7.37 5.05
CA VAL A 221 -1.22 -6.51 6.20
C VAL A 221 -1.72 -7.11 7.50
N TRP A 222 -2.99 -7.54 7.55
CA TRP A 222 -3.55 -8.16 8.75
C TRP A 222 -2.74 -9.39 9.16
N LEU A 223 -2.43 -10.29 8.21
CA LEU A 223 -1.65 -11.49 8.51
C LEU A 223 -0.23 -11.14 8.96
N SER A 224 0.44 -10.19 8.32
CA SER A 224 1.79 -9.74 8.73
C SER A 224 1.79 -9.18 10.15
N ILE A 225 0.77 -8.42 10.54
CA ILE A 225 0.59 -7.93 11.91
C ILE A 225 0.39 -9.10 12.87
N ALA A 226 -0.56 -9.98 12.59
CA ALA A 226 -0.86 -11.13 13.45
C ALA A 226 0.34 -12.06 13.64
N LEU A 227 1.04 -12.41 12.55
CA LEU A 227 2.25 -13.23 12.58
C LEU A 227 3.37 -12.54 13.37
N THR A 228 3.54 -11.22 13.19
CA THR A 228 4.57 -10.47 13.92
C THR A 228 4.29 -10.47 15.43
N LEU A 229 3.04 -10.23 15.83
CA LEU A 229 2.63 -10.27 17.23
C LEU A 229 2.80 -11.68 17.82
N ALA A 230 2.44 -12.72 17.07
CA ALA A 230 2.55 -14.10 17.49
C ALA A 230 4.01 -14.56 17.64
N ALA A 231 4.89 -14.18 16.71
CA ALA A 231 6.24 -14.71 16.62
C ALA A 231 7.31 -13.86 17.33
N PHE A 232 7.16 -12.53 17.36
CA PHE A 232 8.25 -11.63 17.74
C PHE A 232 7.91 -10.68 18.87
N ASN A 233 8.92 -10.37 19.66
CA ASN A 233 8.96 -9.21 20.52
C ASN A 233 9.71 -8.09 19.80
N VAL A 234 9.03 -6.95 19.68
CA VAL A 234 9.57 -5.72 19.08
C VAL A 234 9.78 -4.69 20.19
N THR A 235 10.99 -4.16 20.30
CA THR A 235 11.33 -3.12 21.29
C THR A 235 12.14 -1.99 20.65
N PRO A 236 12.07 -0.77 21.21
CA PRO A 236 12.91 0.33 20.77
C PRO A 236 14.39 0.04 21.02
N LEU A 237 15.28 0.76 20.32
CA LEU A 237 16.70 0.77 20.68
C LEU A 237 16.89 1.42 22.05
N THR A 238 17.95 1.03 22.75
CA THR A 238 18.36 1.68 24.00
C THR A 238 19.43 2.72 23.67
N GLY A 239 19.22 3.97 24.09
CA GLY A 239 20.21 5.03 23.93
C GLY A 239 21.37 4.91 24.92
N GLU A 240 22.40 5.73 24.70
CA GLU A 240 23.56 5.82 25.61
C GLU A 240 23.17 6.23 27.04
N ASP A 241 22.05 6.92 27.19
CA ASP A 241 21.44 7.33 28.46
C ASP A 241 20.62 6.22 29.14
N GLY A 242 20.56 5.03 28.55
CA GLY A 242 19.78 3.89 29.03
C GLY A 242 18.27 4.01 28.76
N LYS A 243 17.81 5.05 28.05
CA LYS A 243 16.38 5.24 27.76
C LYS A 243 15.99 4.66 26.41
N PRO A 244 14.71 4.27 26.25
CA PRO A 244 14.17 3.86 24.96
C PRO A 244 14.23 4.99 23.92
N ILE A 245 14.89 4.76 22.78
CA ILE A 245 14.83 5.64 21.61
C ILE A 245 13.57 5.27 20.82
N VAL A 246 12.50 6.00 21.06
CA VAL A 246 11.23 5.82 20.36
C VAL A 246 11.31 6.49 18.98
N PRO A 247 10.93 5.81 17.88
CA PRO A 247 10.97 6.40 16.54
C PRO A 247 10.13 7.67 16.40
N SER A 248 10.59 8.63 15.60
CA SER A 248 9.81 9.83 15.27
C SER A 248 8.51 9.48 14.53
N LEU A 249 7.45 10.27 14.74
CA LEU A 249 6.18 10.15 14.02
C LEU A 249 6.17 10.96 12.71
N GLU A 250 7.33 11.13 12.09
CA GLU A 250 7.48 11.88 10.85
C GLU A 250 7.29 11.00 9.62
N TYR A 251 6.48 11.48 8.67
CA TYR A 251 6.14 10.79 7.43
C TYR A 251 6.61 11.57 6.20
N SER A 252 6.77 10.88 5.08
CA SER A 252 7.02 11.50 3.78
C SER A 252 5.82 12.32 3.32
N ASN A 253 6.08 13.47 2.69
CA ASN A 253 5.06 14.33 2.10
C ASN A 253 4.82 13.98 0.62
N THR A 254 4.49 12.71 0.37
CA THR A 254 4.19 12.20 -0.97
C THR A 254 2.83 11.52 -1.01
N THR A 255 2.30 11.25 -2.22
CA THR A 255 0.97 10.64 -2.40
C THR A 255 0.77 9.38 -1.56
N VAL A 256 1.75 8.47 -1.60
CA VAL A 256 1.86 7.38 -0.64
C VAL A 256 2.76 7.84 0.49
N THR A 257 2.24 7.86 1.71
CA THR A 257 3.01 8.27 2.90
C THR A 257 3.74 7.08 3.46
N HIS A 258 5.00 7.26 3.85
CA HIS A 258 5.79 6.28 4.59
C HIS A 258 6.43 6.96 5.79
N PRO A 259 6.58 6.27 6.93
CA PRO A 259 7.39 6.82 8.00
C PRO A 259 8.84 6.97 7.53
N LYS A 260 9.56 7.94 8.10
CA LYS A 260 11.01 8.02 7.90
C LYS A 260 11.69 6.73 8.41
N PRO A 261 12.84 6.34 7.83
CA PRO A 261 13.59 5.16 8.29
C PRO A 261 13.84 5.20 9.80
N PHE A 262 13.63 4.08 10.47
CA PHE A 262 13.86 3.91 11.90
C PHE A 262 14.44 2.53 12.19
N HIS A 263 15.01 2.39 13.38
CA HIS A 263 15.57 1.13 13.87
C HIS A 263 14.78 0.63 15.07
N CYS A 264 14.72 -0.69 15.22
CA CYS A 264 14.15 -1.36 16.37
C CYS A 264 14.82 -2.73 16.56
N ASN A 265 14.66 -3.28 17.76
CA ASN A 265 15.07 -4.64 18.06
C ASN A 265 13.89 -5.58 17.81
N ILE A 266 14.14 -6.65 17.08
CA ILE A 266 13.18 -7.71 16.80
C ILE A 266 13.82 -9.03 17.20
N PHE A 267 13.16 -9.79 18.09
CA PHE A 267 13.64 -11.08 18.55
C PHE A 267 12.48 -12.06 18.75
N PRO A 268 12.70 -13.37 18.54
CA PRO A 268 11.66 -14.39 18.74
C PRO A 268 11.06 -14.35 20.16
N ARG A 269 9.76 -14.66 20.28
CA ARG A 269 9.06 -14.75 21.58
C ARG A 269 9.33 -16.05 22.33
N SER A 270 9.70 -17.11 21.61
CA SER A 270 9.93 -18.46 22.16
C SER A 270 11.04 -19.19 21.40
N ASP A 271 11.65 -20.17 22.06
CA ASP A 271 12.69 -21.01 21.46
C ASP A 271 12.15 -21.79 20.25
N ARG A 272 10.91 -22.28 20.31
CA ARG A 272 10.25 -22.94 19.17
C ARG A 272 10.17 -22.06 17.92
N ILE A 273 9.83 -20.78 18.09
CA ILE A 273 9.80 -19.83 16.95
C ILE A 273 11.21 -19.59 16.42
N LYS A 274 12.21 -19.51 17.31
CA LYS A 274 13.61 -19.40 16.91
C LYS A 274 14.05 -20.61 16.07
N GLU A 275 13.76 -21.83 16.53
CA GLU A 275 14.03 -23.08 15.81
C GLU A 275 13.34 -23.10 14.43
N THR A 276 12.05 -22.71 14.38
CA THR A 276 11.30 -22.65 13.11
C THR A 276 11.94 -21.69 12.11
N ILE A 277 12.47 -20.55 12.56
CA ILE A 277 13.17 -19.58 11.70
C ILE A 277 14.50 -20.14 11.21
N GLU A 278 15.24 -20.84 12.07
CA GLU A 278 16.52 -21.46 11.73
C GLU A 278 16.34 -22.59 10.69
N GLU A 279 15.28 -23.38 10.78
CA GLU A 279 14.94 -24.43 9.80
C GLU A 279 14.60 -23.86 8.41
N ILE A 280 13.89 -22.73 8.34
CA ILE A 280 13.50 -22.10 7.05
C ILE A 280 14.69 -21.41 6.37
N SER A 281 15.74 -21.08 7.13
CA SER A 281 16.92 -20.36 6.61
C SER A 281 17.96 -21.28 5.95
N LEU A 282 17.73 -22.60 5.96
CA LEU A 282 18.56 -23.65 5.33
C LEU A 282 17.98 -24.09 3.98
#